data_AF-A0AAN8D5Q7-F1
#
_entry.id   AF-A0AAN8D5Q7-F1
#
_cell.length_a   1.000
_cell.length_b   1.000
_cell.length_c   1.000
_cell.angle_alpha   90.00
_cell.angle_beta   90.00
_cell.angle_gamma   90.00
#
_symmetry.space_group_name_H-M   'P 1'
#
loop_
_entity.id
_entity.type
_entity.pdbx_description
1 polymer ?
#
loop_
_entity_poly.entity_id
_entity_poly.type
_entity_poly.pdbx_seq_one_letter_code
_entity_poly.pdbx_strand_id
1 'polypeptide(L)'
;MEVVQIVTFYTWLLEVCYLCAMTLSCLVSLVMLMRSMILHRSNLKGLYKGDVYSIYNSQKTIRPSKPGIVCWMGLTGYQAAIVCLGMVIQTVVFFICFLFLVFLIIIPVFYGRNIIAFEIAGKSWPGWVTLILVTALQHVTAKFAFIKKDAGTRDLNNRESLFLLTYLLFLINIMMGLVAAIWRMVITALYNIIHLGRIDISLLHRTAESYDPAYRYYAHFLKVEGGRAGQKIRDAEEGIQVNMPNKATSRRRIQCRWQLVYTLVNNPSLLGSRKHFQTLKTSEITLNGTPNRSSSKGSMKEAATPAAEPVQSTEAPTNQDKAE
;
A
#
# COMPACT_ATOMS: atom_id res chain seq x y z
N MET A 1 -52.04 -9.18 27.87
CA MET A 1 -51.00 -8.37 28.54
C MET A 1 -49.61 -8.99 28.38
N GLU A 2 -49.46 -10.31 28.59
CA GLU A 2 -48.16 -11.01 28.48
C GLU A 2 -47.50 -10.92 27.09
N VAL A 3 -48.25 -11.09 26.00
CA VAL A 3 -47.70 -10.99 24.63
C VAL A 3 -47.12 -9.60 24.36
N VAL A 4 -47.79 -8.55 24.84
CA VAL A 4 -47.30 -7.17 24.68
C VAL A 4 -45.98 -6.98 25.41
N GLN A 5 -45.85 -7.49 26.65
CA GLN A 5 -44.60 -7.43 27.41
C GLN A 5 -43.44 -8.17 26.71
N ILE A 6 -43.73 -9.34 26.13
CA ILE A 6 -42.74 -10.13 25.37
C ILE A 6 -42.27 -9.35 24.14
N VAL A 7 -43.19 -8.79 23.35
CA VAL A 7 -42.84 -8.02 22.16
C VAL A 7 -42.04 -6.78 22.54
N THR A 8 -42.45 -6.03 23.58
CA THR A 8 -41.71 -4.85 24.04
C THR A 8 -40.30 -5.17 24.51
N PHE A 9 -40.10 -6.34 25.15
CA PHE A 9 -38.79 -6.78 25.58
C PHE A 9 -37.86 -7.04 24.39
N TYR A 10 -38.33 -7.75 23.36
CA TYR A 10 -37.54 -8.03 22.16
C TYR A 10 -37.27 -6.77 21.32
N THR A 11 -38.22 -5.84 21.23
CA THR A 11 -37.98 -4.57 20.52
C THR A 11 -36.93 -3.71 21.24
N TRP A 12 -36.97 -3.65 22.58
CA TRP A 12 -35.94 -2.97 23.36
C TRP A 12 -34.56 -3.60 23.16
N LEU A 13 -34.51 -4.92 23.12
CA LEU A 13 -33.28 -5.66 22.88
C LEU A 13 -32.68 -5.37 21.49
N LEU A 14 -33.52 -5.30 20.45
CA LEU A 14 -33.11 -4.92 19.10
C LEU A 14 -32.55 -3.50 19.05
N GLU A 15 -33.19 -2.56 19.75
CA GLU A 15 -32.73 -1.17 19.86
C GLU A 15 -31.35 -1.10 20.51
N VAL A 16 -31.15 -1.81 21.63
CA VAL A 16 -29.85 -1.90 22.31
C VAL A 16 -28.79 -2.51 21.39
N CYS A 17 -29.10 -3.59 20.67
CA CYS A 17 -28.17 -4.21 19.72
C CYS A 17 -27.74 -3.23 18.62
N TYR A 18 -28.68 -2.45 18.09
CA TYR A 18 -28.41 -1.46 17.06
C TYR A 18 -27.53 -0.31 17.58
N LEU A 19 -27.81 0.21 18.77
CA LEU A 19 -26.98 1.24 19.42
C LEU A 19 -25.56 0.74 19.69
N CYS A 20 -25.40 -0.50 20.17
CA CYS A 20 -24.09 -1.13 20.35
C CYS A 20 -23.34 -1.29 19.02
N ALA A 21 -24.03 -1.72 17.95
CA ALA A 21 -23.43 -1.85 16.62
C ALA A 21 -22.95 -0.51 16.06
N MET A 22 -23.78 0.53 16.17
CA MET A 22 -23.46 1.89 15.72
C MET A 22 -22.27 2.50 16.46
N THR A 23 -22.26 2.38 17.79
CA THR A 23 -21.15 2.89 18.62
C THR A 23 -19.84 2.15 18.34
N LEU A 24 -19.88 0.82 18.19
CA LEU A 24 -18.71 0.02 17.84
C LEU A 24 -18.18 0.35 16.44
N SER A 25 -19.06 0.47 15.45
CA SER A 25 -18.70 0.88 14.08
C SER A 25 -18.01 2.24 14.05
N CYS A 26 -18.57 3.22 14.76
CA CYS A 26 -17.98 4.55 14.92
C CYS A 26 -16.59 4.50 15.57
N LEU A 27 -16.45 3.76 16.68
CA LEU A 27 -15.18 3.63 17.38
C LEU A 27 -14.11 2.98 16.49
N VAL A 28 -14.46 1.89 15.79
CA VAL A 28 -13.55 1.19 14.87
C VAL A 28 -13.09 2.12 13.76
N SER A 29 -14.01 2.83 13.11
CA SER A 29 -13.67 3.77 12.05
C SER A 29 -12.79 4.91 12.53
N LEU A 30 -13.03 5.48 13.72
CA LEU A 30 -12.15 6.50 14.31
C LEU A 30 -10.73 5.97 14.53
N VAL A 31 -10.59 4.77 15.12
CA VAL A 31 -9.27 4.15 15.33
C VAL A 31 -8.57 3.86 14.00
N MET A 32 -9.30 3.40 12.99
CA MET A 32 -8.75 3.10 11.67
C MET A 32 -8.30 4.36 10.94
N LEU A 33 -9.03 5.47 11.04
CA LEU A 33 -8.63 6.77 10.50
C LEU A 33 -7.36 7.29 11.18
N MET A 34 -7.26 7.18 12.51
CA MET A 34 -6.05 7.53 13.26
C MET A 34 -4.84 6.71 12.78
N ARG A 35 -5.01 5.39 12.61
CA ARG A 35 -3.95 4.52 12.07
C ARG A 35 -3.59 4.87 10.63
N SER A 36 -4.58 5.24 9.80
CA SER A 36 -4.37 5.64 8.41
C SER A 36 -3.51 6.90 8.32
N MET A 37 -3.73 7.90 9.19
CA MET A 37 -2.89 9.11 9.26
C MET A 37 -1.42 8.79 9.57
N ILE A 38 -1.19 7.89 10.55
CA ILE A 38 0.17 7.47 10.92
C ILE A 38 0.85 6.76 9.75
N LEU A 39 0.13 5.83 9.09
CA LEU A 39 0.66 5.08 7.96
C LEU A 39 0.94 5.99 6.75
N HIS A 40 0.05 6.96 6.49
CA HIS A 40 0.25 7.93 5.43
C HIS A 40 1.54 8.75 5.62
N ARG A 41 1.82 9.18 6.86
CA ARG A 41 3.07 9.88 7.19
C ARG A 41 4.31 9.00 6.99
N SER A 42 4.27 7.72 7.37
CA SER A 42 5.40 6.81 7.11
C SER A 42 5.58 6.54 5.62
N ASN A 43 4.50 6.34 4.87
CA ASN A 43 4.54 6.10 3.43
C ASN A 43 5.14 7.28 2.68
N LEU A 44 4.75 8.51 3.01
CA LEU A 44 5.36 9.71 2.45
C LEU A 44 6.86 9.79 2.77
N LYS A 45 7.26 9.56 4.03
CA LYS A 45 8.68 9.55 4.42
C LYS A 45 9.50 8.47 3.68
N GLY A 46 8.93 7.28 3.48
CA GLY A 46 9.54 6.22 2.68
C GLY A 46 9.72 6.63 1.23
N LEU A 47 8.70 7.27 0.65
CA LEU A 47 8.72 7.79 -0.71
C LEU A 47 9.82 8.85 -0.91
N TYR A 48 9.97 9.78 0.05
CA TYR A 48 11.05 10.78 0.03
C TYR A 48 12.45 10.17 0.13
N LYS A 49 12.60 9.01 0.77
CA LYS A 49 13.87 8.27 0.84
C LYS A 49 14.16 7.46 -0.44
N GLY A 50 13.20 7.37 -1.37
CA GLY A 50 13.30 6.52 -2.55
C GLY A 50 12.99 5.05 -2.29
N ASP A 51 12.36 4.71 -1.16
CA ASP A 51 11.91 3.34 -0.85
C ASP A 51 10.59 3.03 -1.58
N VAL A 52 10.67 2.94 -2.91
CA VAL A 52 9.51 2.73 -3.80
C VAL A 52 9.04 1.27 -3.80
N TYR A 53 9.95 0.34 -3.51
CA TYR A 53 9.65 -1.09 -3.54
C TYR A 53 8.72 -1.52 -2.40
N SER A 54 8.90 -0.95 -1.19
CA SER A 54 8.03 -1.24 -0.05
C SER A 54 6.58 -0.77 -0.26
N ILE A 55 6.38 0.23 -1.13
CA ILE A 55 5.06 0.85 -1.36
C ILE A 55 4.36 0.29 -2.60
N TYR A 56 5.05 0.03 -3.72
CA TYR A 56 4.38 -0.29 -5.00
C TYR A 56 4.64 -1.70 -5.52
N ASN A 57 5.37 -2.53 -4.78
CA ASN A 57 5.82 -3.86 -5.20
C ASN A 57 6.47 -3.86 -6.62
N SER A 58 6.93 -2.69 -7.09
CA SER A 58 7.34 -2.43 -8.47
C SER A 58 8.38 -1.31 -8.50
N GLN A 59 9.54 -1.58 -9.10
CA GLN A 59 10.61 -0.59 -9.32
C GLN A 59 10.32 0.32 -10.52
N LYS A 60 9.12 0.90 -10.60
CA LYS A 60 8.79 1.85 -11.66
C LYS A 60 9.24 3.25 -11.25
N THR A 61 9.88 3.96 -12.17
CA THR A 61 10.24 5.37 -11.99
C THR A 61 8.97 6.17 -11.68
N ILE A 62 8.99 6.96 -10.61
CA ILE A 62 7.88 7.84 -10.24
C ILE A 62 7.76 8.91 -11.34
N ARG A 63 6.78 8.75 -12.22
CA ARG A 63 6.43 9.75 -13.24
C ARG A 63 4.98 10.17 -13.05
N PRO A 64 4.69 11.48 -13.10
CA PRO A 64 3.31 11.95 -13.05
C PRO A 64 2.57 11.44 -14.29
N SER A 65 1.50 10.69 -14.06
CA SER A 65 0.61 10.17 -15.12
C SER A 65 -0.66 11.00 -15.20
N LYS A 66 -1.22 11.22 -16.41
CA LYS A 66 -2.52 11.87 -16.62
C LYS A 66 -3.64 11.33 -15.70
N PRO A 67 -3.89 10.00 -15.59
CA PRO A 67 -4.89 9.48 -14.67
C PRO A 67 -4.56 9.75 -13.20
N GLY A 68 -3.28 9.89 -12.85
CA GLY A 68 -2.86 10.21 -11.49
C GLY A 68 -3.26 11.60 -11.05
N ILE A 69 -3.27 12.58 -11.96
CA ILE A 69 -3.72 13.95 -11.66
C ILE A 69 -5.22 13.96 -11.38
N VAL A 70 -6.00 13.22 -12.17
CA VAL A 70 -7.46 13.06 -11.93
C VAL A 70 -7.71 12.39 -10.59
N CYS A 71 -6.96 11.33 -10.25
CA CYS A 71 -7.04 10.68 -8.93
C CYS A 71 -6.72 11.66 -7.80
N TRP A 72 -5.75 12.54 -7.99
CA TRP A 72 -5.37 13.55 -7.01
C TRP A 72 -6.50 14.56 -6.77
N MET A 73 -7.16 15.03 -7.83
CA MET A 73 -8.29 15.96 -7.74
C MET A 73 -9.49 15.39 -6.98
N GLY A 74 -9.76 14.08 -7.11
CA GLY A 74 -10.92 13.41 -6.52
C GLY A 74 -10.67 12.69 -5.19
N LEU A 75 -9.43 12.65 -4.68
CA LEU A 75 -9.05 11.80 -3.55
C LEU A 75 -9.90 12.02 -2.31
N THR A 76 -10.12 13.28 -1.93
CA THR A 76 -10.87 13.66 -0.73
C THR A 76 -12.32 13.18 -0.79
N GLY A 77 -12.95 13.29 -1.96
CA GLY A 77 -14.30 12.80 -2.20
C GLY A 77 -14.39 11.28 -2.15
N TYR A 78 -13.46 10.57 -2.81
CA TYR A 78 -13.42 9.11 -2.78
C TYR A 78 -13.15 8.56 -1.38
N GLN A 79 -12.24 9.17 -0.63
CA GLN A 79 -11.97 8.78 0.75
C GLN A 79 -13.21 8.94 1.63
N ALA A 80 -13.91 10.08 1.55
CA ALA A 80 -15.13 10.31 2.31
C ALA A 80 -16.24 9.30 1.95
N ALA A 81 -16.41 9.01 0.66
CA ALA A 81 -17.39 8.04 0.18
C ALA A 81 -17.09 6.61 0.69
N ILE A 82 -15.83 6.18 0.64
CA ILE A 82 -15.40 4.85 1.12
C ILE A 82 -15.57 4.73 2.63
N VAL A 83 -15.23 5.76 3.40
CA VAL A 83 -15.45 5.78 4.85
C VAL A 83 -16.95 5.73 5.19
N CYS A 84 -17.78 6.50 4.48
CA CYS A 84 -19.23 6.49 4.67
C CYS A 84 -19.84 5.10 4.38
N LEU A 85 -19.47 4.51 3.24
CA LEU A 85 -19.91 3.16 2.87
C LEU A 85 -19.40 2.11 3.87
N GLY A 86 -18.13 2.23 4.29
CA GLY A 86 -17.51 1.38 5.28
C GLY A 86 -18.26 1.40 6.62
N MET A 87 -18.63 2.58 7.10
CA MET A 87 -19.44 2.76 8.32
C MET A 87 -20.80 2.06 8.22
N VAL A 88 -21.52 2.21 7.10
CA VAL A 88 -22.82 1.57 6.89
C VAL A 88 -22.69 0.05 6.91
N ILE A 89 -21.73 -0.50 6.14
CA ILE A 89 -21.51 -1.95 6.06
C ILE A 89 -21.06 -2.50 7.42
N GLN A 90 -20.14 -1.83 8.11
CA GLN A 90 -19.69 -2.21 9.46
C GLN A 90 -20.85 -2.25 10.45
N THR A 91 -21.72 -1.24 10.45
CA THR A 91 -22.90 -1.22 11.32
C THR A 91 -23.83 -2.40 11.03
N VAL A 92 -24.16 -2.66 9.77
CA VAL A 92 -25.05 -3.78 9.39
C VAL A 92 -24.45 -5.12 9.84
N VAL A 93 -23.15 -5.34 9.59
CA VAL A 93 -22.48 -6.58 10.00
C VAL A 93 -22.43 -6.71 11.52
N PHE A 94 -22.01 -5.67 12.23
CA PHE A 94 -21.98 -5.72 13.70
C PHE A 94 -23.36 -5.90 14.30
N PHE A 95 -24.40 -5.29 13.72
CA PHE A 95 -25.77 -5.50 14.15
C PHE A 95 -26.17 -6.97 14.04
N ILE A 96 -25.96 -7.60 12.88
CA ILE A 96 -26.24 -9.03 12.67
C ILE A 96 -25.43 -9.89 13.66
N CYS A 97 -24.14 -9.59 13.87
CA CYS A 97 -23.31 -10.30 14.84
C CYS A 97 -23.82 -10.17 16.27
N PHE A 98 -24.25 -8.97 16.69
CA PHE A 98 -24.84 -8.74 18.00
C PHE A 98 -26.18 -9.47 18.16
N LEU A 99 -27.03 -9.54 17.12
CA LEU A 99 -28.25 -10.34 17.17
C LEU A 99 -27.92 -11.82 17.45
N PHE A 100 -26.98 -12.40 16.71
CA PHE A 100 -26.56 -13.78 16.97
C PHE A 100 -26.02 -13.98 18.38
N LEU A 101 -25.18 -13.07 18.86
CA LEU A 101 -24.64 -13.12 20.22
C LEU A 101 -25.76 -13.05 21.26
N VAL A 102 -26.68 -12.11 21.10
CA VAL A 102 -27.76 -11.87 22.05
C VAL A 102 -28.75 -13.03 22.08
N PHE A 103 -29.24 -13.48 20.93
CA PHE A 103 -30.24 -14.55 20.85
C PHE A 103 -29.67 -15.93 21.18
N LEU A 104 -28.43 -16.24 20.79
CA LEU A 104 -27.85 -17.58 21.00
C LEU A 104 -27.11 -17.73 22.33
N ILE A 105 -26.56 -16.64 22.89
CA ILE A 105 -25.72 -16.70 24.10
C ILE A 105 -26.38 -15.97 25.27
N ILE A 106 -26.71 -14.68 25.13
CA ILE A 106 -27.20 -13.88 26.27
C ILE A 106 -28.58 -14.38 26.74
N ILE A 107 -29.56 -14.51 25.84
CA ILE A 107 -30.92 -14.91 26.24
C ILE A 107 -30.94 -16.30 26.91
N PRO A 108 -30.29 -17.35 26.38
CA PRO A 108 -30.30 -18.65 27.04
C PRO A 108 -29.56 -18.65 28.38
N VAL A 109 -28.48 -17.85 28.53
CA VAL A 109 -27.73 -17.76 29.79
C VAL A 109 -28.53 -17.05 30.89
N PHE A 110 -29.22 -15.95 30.57
CA PHE A 110 -29.94 -15.16 31.58
C PHE A 110 -31.37 -15.66 31.84
N TYR A 111 -32.08 -16.09 30.79
CA TYR A 111 -33.51 -16.42 30.88
C TYR A 111 -33.80 -17.92 30.71
N GLY A 112 -32.78 -18.75 30.41
CA GLY A 112 -32.95 -20.20 30.25
C GLY A 112 -33.82 -20.61 29.05
N ARG A 113 -34.14 -19.68 28.14
CA ARG A 113 -34.95 -19.95 26.93
C ARG A 113 -34.06 -20.24 25.74
N ASN A 114 -34.49 -21.12 24.83
CA ASN A 114 -33.77 -21.44 23.59
C ASN A 114 -32.34 -22.01 23.80
N ILE A 115 -32.17 -22.96 24.72
CA ILE A 115 -30.89 -23.63 25.04
C ILE A 115 -30.34 -24.57 23.93
N ILE A 116 -30.89 -24.52 22.72
CA ILE A 116 -30.55 -25.41 21.60
C ILE A 116 -29.04 -25.36 21.29
N ALA A 117 -28.45 -24.17 21.26
CA ALA A 117 -27.01 -24.01 21.01
C ALA A 117 -26.15 -24.67 22.10
N PHE A 118 -26.55 -24.54 23.37
CA PHE A 118 -25.85 -25.15 24.51
C PHE A 118 -26.03 -26.67 24.54
N GLU A 119 -27.19 -27.19 24.14
CA GLU A 119 -27.41 -28.63 24.04
C GLU A 119 -26.52 -29.27 22.96
N ILE A 120 -26.44 -28.65 21.78
CA ILE A 120 -25.56 -29.11 20.68
C ILE A 120 -24.09 -29.04 21.11
N ALA A 121 -23.68 -27.93 21.73
CA ALA A 121 -22.32 -27.78 22.26
C ALA A 121 -22.02 -28.84 23.35
N GLY A 122 -22.98 -29.08 24.25
CA GLY A 122 -22.91 -30.08 25.30
C GLY A 122 -22.89 -31.52 24.79
N LYS A 123 -23.40 -31.81 23.59
CA LYS A 123 -23.24 -33.12 22.94
C LYS A 123 -21.91 -33.26 22.20
N SER A 124 -21.32 -32.15 21.77
CA SER A 124 -20.13 -32.13 20.89
C SER A 124 -18.79 -32.08 21.65
N TRP A 125 -18.79 -31.89 22.98
CA TRP A 125 -17.57 -31.71 23.76
C TRP A 125 -16.53 -32.85 23.64
N PRO A 126 -16.87 -34.15 23.50
CA PRO A 126 -15.85 -35.20 23.41
C PRO A 126 -15.05 -35.07 22.11
N GLY A 127 -15.70 -34.69 21.01
CA GLY A 127 -15.04 -34.45 19.73
C GLY A 127 -13.98 -33.37 19.85
N TRP A 128 -14.33 -32.22 20.42
CA TRP A 128 -13.37 -31.12 20.62
C TRP A 128 -12.21 -31.51 21.54
N VAL A 129 -12.47 -32.25 22.62
CA VAL A 129 -11.42 -32.75 23.52
C VAL A 129 -10.46 -33.68 22.77
N THR A 130 -10.97 -34.61 21.96
CA THR A 130 -10.11 -35.52 21.17
C THR A 130 -9.24 -34.76 20.16
N LEU A 131 -9.79 -33.75 19.48
CA LEU A 131 -9.03 -32.91 18.54
C LEU A 131 -7.89 -32.17 19.24
N ILE A 132 -8.17 -31.55 20.39
CA ILE A 132 -7.17 -30.83 21.19
C ILE A 132 -6.10 -31.80 21.69
N LEU A 133 -6.50 -32.95 22.24
CA LEU A 133 -5.58 -33.94 22.79
C LEU A 133 -4.62 -34.47 21.71
N VAL A 134 -5.13 -34.84 20.54
CA VAL A 134 -4.31 -35.38 19.45
C VAL A 134 -3.38 -34.32 18.89
N THR A 135 -3.84 -33.07 18.73
CA THR A 135 -3.00 -31.96 18.29
C THR A 135 -1.89 -31.66 19.30
N ALA A 136 -2.21 -31.68 20.61
CA ALA A 136 -1.22 -31.53 21.66
C ALA A 136 -0.19 -32.68 21.62
N LEU A 137 -0.65 -33.93 21.45
CA LEU A 137 0.23 -35.09 21.32
C LEU A 137 1.15 -34.99 20.09
N GLN A 138 0.66 -34.48 18.97
CA GLN A 138 1.48 -34.19 17.78
C GLN A 138 2.58 -33.17 18.10
N HIS A 139 2.24 -32.06 18.77
CA HIS A 139 3.23 -31.04 19.17
C HIS A 139 4.29 -31.58 20.15
N VAL A 140 3.86 -32.39 21.12
CA VAL A 140 4.75 -33.06 22.09
C VAL A 140 5.68 -34.03 21.36
N THR A 141 5.13 -34.92 20.54
CA THR A 141 5.90 -35.93 19.79
C THR A 141 6.87 -35.27 18.79
N ALA A 142 6.47 -34.18 18.13
CA ALA A 142 7.35 -33.39 17.27
C ALA A 142 8.57 -32.85 18.03
N LYS A 143 8.38 -32.34 19.24
CA LYS A 143 9.46 -31.76 20.05
C LYS A 143 10.39 -32.80 20.65
N PHE A 144 9.85 -33.94 21.10
CA PHE A 144 10.62 -34.95 21.84
C PHE A 144 11.18 -36.08 20.96
N ALA A 145 10.44 -36.53 19.95
CA ALA A 145 10.83 -37.70 19.14
C ALA A 145 11.47 -37.34 17.79
N PHE A 146 10.99 -36.28 17.13
CA PHE A 146 11.38 -35.97 15.75
C PHE A 146 12.39 -34.83 15.59
N ILE A 147 12.43 -33.86 16.50
CA ILE A 147 13.38 -32.74 16.41
C ILE A 147 14.61 -33.04 17.26
N LYS A 148 15.75 -33.24 16.60
CA LYS A 148 17.06 -33.28 17.27
C LYS A 148 17.65 -31.87 17.33
N LYS A 149 18.10 -31.46 18.51
CA LYS A 149 18.86 -30.21 18.69
C LYS A 149 20.34 -30.56 18.88
N ASP A 150 21.04 -30.72 17.76
CA ASP A 150 22.51 -30.77 17.79
C ASP A 150 23.05 -29.35 17.54
N ALA A 151 24.30 -29.10 17.94
CA ALA A 151 24.94 -27.79 18.09
C ALA A 151 24.88 -26.87 16.85
N GLY A 152 23.72 -26.24 16.61
CA GLY A 152 23.48 -25.23 15.58
C GLY A 152 22.45 -25.59 14.51
N THR A 153 22.14 -26.88 14.28
CA THR A 153 21.16 -27.33 13.26
C THR A 153 19.97 -28.05 13.91
N ARG A 154 18.76 -27.77 13.42
CA ARG A 154 17.53 -28.48 13.81
C ARG A 154 17.23 -29.54 12.76
N ASP A 155 17.78 -30.72 12.96
CA ASP A 155 17.61 -31.84 12.03
C ASP A 155 16.48 -32.77 12.47
N LEU A 156 15.79 -33.35 11.47
CA LEU A 156 14.71 -34.31 11.67
C LEU A 156 15.29 -35.70 11.92
N ASN A 157 15.00 -36.26 13.09
CA ASN A 157 15.30 -37.64 13.43
C ASN A 157 14.14 -38.57 13.02
N ASN A 158 14.45 -39.84 12.74
CA ASN A 158 13.51 -40.93 12.54
C ASN A 158 12.35 -40.64 11.54
N ARG A 159 12.73 -40.31 10.30
CA ARG A 159 11.80 -39.85 9.25
C ARG A 159 10.69 -40.84 8.91
N GLU A 160 10.96 -42.15 8.95
CA GLU A 160 9.98 -43.19 8.65
C GLU A 160 8.82 -43.21 9.67
N SER A 161 9.14 -43.08 10.95
CA SER A 161 8.12 -43.03 12.02
C SER A 161 7.27 -41.76 11.91
N LEU A 162 7.83 -40.64 11.45
CA LEU A 162 7.08 -39.42 11.17
C LEU A 162 6.06 -39.65 10.05
N PHE A 163 6.44 -40.32 8.96
CA PHE A 163 5.50 -40.66 7.88
C PHE A 163 4.38 -41.58 8.37
N LEU A 164 4.71 -42.63 9.13
CA LEU A 164 3.72 -43.57 9.68
C LEU A 164 2.72 -42.87 10.61
N LEU A 165 3.20 -42.01 11.52
CA LEU A 165 2.36 -41.24 12.43
C LEU A 165 1.45 -40.25 11.67
N THR A 166 1.98 -39.61 10.62
CA THR A 166 1.22 -38.66 9.80
C THR A 166 0.09 -39.39 9.05
N TYR A 167 0.35 -40.59 8.53
CA TYR A 167 -0.65 -41.42 7.88
C TYR A 167 -1.74 -41.88 8.87
N LEU A 168 -1.35 -42.34 10.05
CA LEU A 168 -2.29 -42.75 11.11
C LEU A 168 -3.22 -41.60 11.52
N LEU A 169 -2.69 -40.38 11.63
CA LEU A 169 -3.43 -39.19 12.07
C LEU A 169 -4.13 -38.44 10.93
N PHE A 170 -4.12 -38.98 9.71
CA PHE A 170 -4.64 -38.31 8.51
C PHE A 170 -6.10 -37.84 8.67
N LEU A 171 -7.00 -38.71 9.13
CA LEU A 171 -8.42 -38.37 9.31
C LEU A 171 -8.64 -37.24 10.32
N ILE A 172 -7.87 -37.23 11.41
CA ILE A 172 -7.94 -36.20 12.45
C ILE A 172 -7.39 -34.87 11.92
N ASN A 173 -6.31 -34.94 11.13
CA ASN A 173 -5.73 -33.77 10.48
C ASN A 173 -6.68 -33.14 9.45
N ILE A 174 -7.54 -33.93 8.78
CA ILE A 174 -8.61 -33.38 7.91
C ILE A 174 -9.58 -32.55 8.75
N MET A 175 -10.03 -33.05 9.91
CA MET A 175 -10.93 -32.32 10.79
C MET A 175 -10.28 -31.02 11.30
N MET A 176 -9.02 -31.08 11.71
CA MET A 176 -8.27 -29.87 12.10
C MET A 176 -8.08 -28.89 10.93
N GLY A 177 -7.87 -29.40 9.72
CA GLY A 177 -7.80 -28.63 8.50
C GLY A 177 -9.10 -27.89 8.18
N LEU A 178 -10.26 -28.52 8.42
CA LEU A 178 -11.57 -27.88 8.29
C LEU A 178 -11.74 -26.73 9.29
N VAL A 179 -11.36 -26.94 10.56
CA VAL A 179 -11.38 -25.89 11.58
C VAL A 179 -10.48 -24.72 11.16
N ALA A 180 -9.27 -25.00 10.69
CA ALA A 180 -8.34 -23.98 10.20
C ALA A 180 -8.87 -23.24 8.96
N ALA A 181 -9.58 -23.92 8.06
CA ALA A 181 -10.21 -23.31 6.89
C ALA A 181 -11.36 -22.37 7.27
N ILE A 182 -12.23 -22.79 8.21
CA ILE A 182 -13.29 -21.93 8.76
C ILE A 182 -12.67 -20.73 9.46
N TRP A 183 -11.66 -20.94 10.30
CA TRP A 183 -10.96 -19.86 10.99
C TRP A 183 -10.30 -18.88 10.03
N ARG A 184 -9.70 -19.37 8.93
CA ARG A 184 -9.16 -18.54 7.86
C ARG A 184 -10.24 -17.66 7.25
N MET A 185 -11.41 -18.21 6.92
CA MET A 185 -12.53 -17.43 6.40
C MET A 185 -12.96 -16.34 7.38
N VAL A 186 -13.13 -16.69 8.66
CA VAL A 186 -13.53 -15.74 9.72
C VAL A 186 -12.53 -14.59 9.87
N ILE A 187 -11.24 -14.87 10.02
CA ILE A 187 -10.22 -13.81 10.14
C ILE A 187 -10.22 -12.93 8.89
N THR A 188 -10.27 -13.50 7.69
CA THR A 188 -10.25 -12.71 6.46
C THR A 188 -11.48 -11.81 6.34
N ALA A 189 -12.66 -12.30 6.70
CA ALA A 189 -13.88 -11.50 6.72
C ALA A 189 -13.78 -10.34 7.73
N LEU A 190 -13.40 -10.64 8.98
CA LEU A 190 -13.24 -9.62 10.02
C LEU A 190 -12.21 -8.57 9.63
N TYR A 191 -11.06 -8.99 9.10
CA TYR A 191 -10.01 -8.09 8.63
C TYR A 191 -10.54 -7.16 7.53
N ASN A 192 -11.25 -7.71 6.55
CA ASN A 192 -11.82 -6.94 5.44
C ASN A 192 -12.89 -5.95 5.91
N ILE A 193 -13.79 -6.36 6.81
CA ILE A 193 -14.84 -5.49 7.36
C ILE A 193 -14.22 -4.32 8.13
N ILE A 194 -13.21 -4.58 8.97
CA ILE A 194 -12.53 -3.54 9.77
C ILE A 194 -11.77 -2.56 8.86
N HIS A 195 -11.10 -3.05 7.81
CA HIS A 195 -10.28 -2.22 6.91
C HIS A 195 -11.05 -1.67 5.72
N LEU A 196 -12.34 -1.96 5.56
CA LEU A 196 -13.14 -1.56 4.40
C LEU A 196 -13.15 -0.05 4.15
N GLY A 197 -13.16 0.75 5.22
CA GLY A 197 -13.13 2.21 5.16
C GLY A 197 -11.75 2.82 4.84
N ARG A 198 -10.70 1.99 4.68
CA ARG A 198 -9.32 2.46 4.45
C ARG A 198 -8.95 2.35 2.98
N ILE A 199 -8.24 3.37 2.50
CA ILE A 199 -7.72 3.46 1.13
C ILE A 199 -6.21 3.18 1.04
N ASP A 200 -5.52 3.25 2.19
CA ASP A 200 -4.06 3.17 2.29
C ASP A 200 -3.52 1.74 2.31
N ILE A 201 -4.40 0.75 2.44
CA ILE A 201 -4.10 -0.69 2.44
C ILE A 201 -4.97 -1.35 1.38
N SER A 202 -4.40 -2.26 0.60
CA SER A 202 -5.21 -3.10 -0.29
C SER A 202 -5.85 -4.25 0.46
N LEU A 203 -7.13 -4.52 0.18
CA LEU A 203 -7.84 -5.69 0.69
C LEU A 203 -7.50 -6.97 -0.07
N LEU A 204 -6.87 -6.84 -1.24
CA LEU A 204 -6.48 -7.95 -2.09
C LEU A 204 -5.08 -8.47 -1.75
N HIS A 205 -4.74 -9.64 -2.30
CA HIS A 205 -3.39 -10.18 -2.21
C HIS A 205 -2.36 -9.26 -2.89
N ARG A 206 -1.10 -9.32 -2.45
CA ARG A 206 0.01 -8.47 -2.91
C ARG A 206 0.22 -8.41 -4.42
N THR A 207 -0.07 -9.49 -5.16
CA THR A 207 0.04 -9.50 -6.62
C THR A 207 -1.15 -8.86 -7.33
N ALA A 208 -2.28 -8.72 -6.63
CA ALA A 208 -3.54 -8.22 -7.15
C ALA A 208 -3.91 -6.83 -6.61
N GLU A 209 -3.00 -6.16 -5.88
CA GLU A 209 -3.18 -4.80 -5.36
C GLU A 209 -3.55 -3.78 -6.45
N SER A 210 -3.10 -3.99 -7.70
CA SER A 210 -3.43 -3.12 -8.82
C SER A 210 -4.89 -3.17 -9.26
N TYR A 211 -5.61 -4.24 -8.91
CA TYR A 211 -7.03 -4.42 -9.23
C TYR A 211 -7.96 -3.82 -8.16
N ASP A 212 -7.42 -3.48 -6.98
CA ASP A 212 -8.17 -2.80 -5.94
C ASP A 212 -8.34 -1.32 -6.29
N PRO A 213 -9.58 -0.84 -6.54
CA PRO A 213 -9.80 0.53 -6.96
C PRO A 213 -9.38 1.52 -5.89
N ALA A 214 -9.71 1.28 -4.61
CA ALA A 214 -9.44 2.20 -3.51
C ALA A 214 -7.94 2.41 -3.33
N TYR A 215 -7.19 1.30 -3.27
CA TYR A 215 -5.74 1.33 -3.17
C TYR A 215 -5.08 1.93 -4.42
N ARG A 216 -5.61 1.64 -5.62
CA ARG A 216 -5.10 2.21 -6.87
C ARG A 216 -5.19 3.74 -6.89
N TYR A 217 -6.30 4.32 -6.44
CA TYR A 217 -6.45 5.79 -6.33
C TYR A 217 -5.39 6.39 -5.39
N TYR A 218 -5.21 5.79 -4.21
CA TYR A 218 -4.21 6.22 -3.23
C TYR A 218 -2.77 6.09 -3.77
N ALA A 219 -2.46 4.99 -4.43
CA ALA A 219 -1.18 4.75 -5.10
C ALA A 219 -0.88 5.78 -6.19
N HIS A 220 -1.89 6.15 -7.00
CA HIS A 220 -1.72 7.19 -8.01
C HIS A 220 -1.54 8.59 -7.42
N PHE A 221 -2.25 8.91 -6.34
CA PHE A 221 -2.05 10.15 -5.59
C PHE A 221 -0.61 10.26 -5.08
N LEU A 222 -0.11 9.23 -4.39
CA LEU A 222 1.25 9.22 -3.87
C LEU A 222 2.32 9.34 -4.97
N LYS A 223 2.09 8.74 -6.16
CA LYS A 223 3.00 8.91 -7.31
C LYS A 223 3.08 10.35 -7.79
N VAL A 224 1.97 11.07 -7.82
CA VAL A 224 1.96 12.49 -8.21
C VAL A 224 2.68 13.34 -7.17
N GLU A 225 2.42 13.10 -5.89
CA GLU A 225 3.04 13.85 -4.79
C GLU A 225 4.57 13.61 -4.74
N GLY A 226 5.01 12.36 -4.84
CA GLY A 226 6.43 12.01 -4.90
C GLY A 226 7.12 12.55 -6.16
N GLY A 227 6.43 12.56 -7.31
CA GLY A 227 6.94 13.12 -8.55
C GLY A 227 7.17 14.64 -8.45
N ARG A 228 6.22 15.37 -7.87
CA ARG A 228 6.33 16.82 -7.65
C ARG A 228 7.46 17.16 -6.67
N ALA A 229 7.59 16.40 -5.60
CA ALA A 229 8.69 16.55 -4.65
C ALA A 229 10.06 16.30 -5.31
N GLY A 230 10.18 15.22 -6.08
CA GLY A 230 11.39 14.91 -6.85
C GLY A 230 11.72 16.00 -7.88
N GLN A 231 10.71 16.55 -8.55
CA GLN A 231 10.89 17.64 -9.49
C GLN A 231 11.35 18.92 -8.79
N LYS A 232 10.76 19.30 -7.64
CA LYS A 232 11.21 20.46 -6.87
C LYS A 232 12.68 20.35 -6.41
N ILE A 233 13.13 19.15 -6.06
CA ILE A 233 14.54 18.89 -5.72
C ILE A 233 15.42 19.08 -6.97
N ARG A 234 15.01 18.53 -8.11
CA ARG A 234 15.73 18.71 -9.38
C ARG A 234 15.78 20.16 -9.84
N ASP A 235 14.67 20.89 -9.77
CA ASP A 235 14.59 22.31 -10.14
C ASP A 235 15.48 23.17 -9.22
N ALA A 236 15.58 22.82 -7.93
CA ALA A 236 16.51 23.46 -7.00
C ALA A 236 17.97 23.15 -7.34
N GLU A 237 18.30 21.91 -7.71
CA GLU A 237 19.65 21.52 -8.16
C GLU A 237 20.03 22.20 -9.48
N GLU A 238 19.13 22.22 -10.46
CA GLU A 238 19.31 22.90 -11.75
C GLU A 238 19.42 24.42 -11.55
N GLY A 239 18.61 25.00 -10.65
CA GLY A 239 18.74 26.39 -10.22
C GLY A 239 20.10 26.71 -9.59
N ILE A 240 20.64 25.82 -8.76
CA ILE A 240 22.00 25.96 -8.19
C ILE A 240 23.07 25.85 -9.30
N GLN A 241 22.86 24.99 -10.30
CA GLN A 241 23.80 24.78 -11.41
C GLN A 241 23.80 25.95 -12.41
N VAL A 242 22.63 26.52 -12.72
CA VAL A 242 22.45 27.67 -13.62
C VAL A 242 22.90 28.97 -12.94
N ASN A 243 22.69 29.09 -11.63
CA ASN A 243 23.09 30.27 -10.86
C ASN A 243 24.58 30.26 -10.49
N MET A 244 25.39 29.37 -11.08
CA MET A 244 26.84 29.41 -10.98
C MET A 244 27.34 30.55 -11.88
N PRO A 245 27.73 31.71 -11.33
CA PRO A 245 28.04 32.85 -12.16
C PRO A 245 29.29 32.54 -12.99
N ASN A 246 29.23 32.85 -14.28
CA ASN A 246 30.36 32.69 -15.21
C ASN A 246 31.63 33.46 -14.73
N LYS A 247 31.43 34.40 -13.79
CA LYS A 247 32.45 35.14 -13.03
C LYS A 247 32.40 34.90 -11.51
N ALA A 248 32.18 33.67 -11.04
CA ALA A 248 32.42 33.35 -9.63
C ALA A 248 33.87 33.67 -9.27
N THR A 249 34.09 34.49 -8.24
CA THR A 249 35.43 34.82 -7.74
C THR A 249 36.24 33.55 -7.52
N SER A 250 37.51 33.52 -7.93
CA SER A 250 38.41 32.34 -7.83
C SER A 250 38.30 31.64 -6.46
N ARG A 251 38.17 32.43 -5.39
CA ARG A 251 37.95 31.99 -4.01
C ARG A 251 36.72 31.09 -3.82
N ARG A 252 35.57 31.42 -4.42
CA ARG A 252 34.35 30.58 -4.34
C ARG A 252 34.53 29.24 -5.06
N ARG A 253 35.21 29.23 -6.22
CA ARG A 253 35.50 27.99 -6.95
C ARG A 253 36.42 27.06 -6.15
N ILE A 254 37.45 27.61 -5.51
CA ILE A 254 38.37 26.85 -4.64
C ILE A 254 37.61 26.27 -3.44
N GLN A 255 36.76 27.06 -2.78
CA GLN A 255 35.93 26.59 -1.67
C GLN A 255 34.98 25.45 -2.07
N CYS A 256 34.27 25.57 -3.21
CA CYS A 256 33.41 24.49 -3.70
C CYS A 256 34.21 23.22 -4.05
N ARG A 257 35.43 23.35 -4.59
CA ARG A 257 36.30 22.19 -4.88
C ARG A 257 36.72 21.47 -3.60
N TRP A 258 37.10 22.21 -2.55
CA TRP A 258 37.44 21.61 -1.26
C TRP A 258 36.23 20.95 -0.58
N GLN A 259 35.04 21.57 -0.63
CA GLN A 259 33.80 20.98 -0.12
C GLN A 259 33.40 19.70 -0.87
N LEU A 260 33.60 19.67 -2.20
CA LEU A 260 33.37 18.48 -3.00
C LEU A 260 34.32 17.34 -2.61
N VAL A 261 35.62 17.63 -2.45
CA VAL A 261 36.61 16.65 -1.99
C VAL A 261 36.24 16.13 -0.61
N TYR A 262 35.91 17.01 0.34
CA TYR A 262 35.46 16.63 1.68
C TYR A 262 34.25 15.69 1.64
N THR A 263 33.26 15.99 0.80
CA THR A 263 32.06 15.16 0.64
C THR A 263 32.38 13.79 0.03
N LEU A 264 33.28 13.74 -0.97
CA LEU A 264 33.66 12.49 -1.65
C LEU A 264 34.55 11.60 -0.78
N VAL A 265 35.44 12.18 0.04
CA VAL A 265 36.25 11.41 1.00
C VAL A 265 35.35 10.79 2.06
N ASN A 266 34.34 11.53 2.54
CA ASN A 266 33.40 11.02 3.55
C ASN A 266 32.32 10.08 2.98
N ASN A 267 32.20 9.97 1.65
CA ASN A 267 31.20 9.13 0.96
C ASN A 267 31.84 8.41 -0.26
N PRO A 268 32.65 7.37 -0.03
CA PRO A 268 33.44 6.72 -1.09
C PRO A 268 32.58 6.06 -2.18
N SER A 269 31.35 5.62 -1.84
CA SER A 269 30.40 5.03 -2.80
C SER A 269 29.97 5.99 -3.91
N LEU A 270 30.04 7.31 -3.68
CA LEU A 270 29.68 8.33 -4.67
C LEU A 270 30.75 8.54 -5.75
N LEU A 271 31.99 8.10 -5.52
CA LEU A 271 33.08 8.25 -6.49
C LEU A 271 32.83 7.45 -7.77
N GLY A 272 32.37 6.20 -7.62
CA GLY A 272 32.05 5.32 -8.75
C GLY A 272 30.88 5.88 -9.57
N SER A 273 29.77 6.22 -8.89
CA SER A 273 28.60 6.81 -9.52
C SER A 273 28.91 8.13 -10.23
N ARG A 274 29.70 9.02 -9.61
CA ARG A 274 30.08 10.31 -10.22
C ARG A 274 30.86 10.13 -11.52
N LYS A 275 31.86 9.24 -11.54
CA LYS A 275 32.64 8.96 -12.76
C LYS A 275 31.71 8.43 -13.86
N HIS A 276 30.84 7.47 -13.52
CA HIS A 276 29.87 6.91 -14.46
C HIS A 276 28.93 7.98 -15.06
N PHE A 277 28.35 8.84 -14.23
CA PHE A 277 27.46 9.92 -14.71
C PHE A 277 28.19 10.99 -15.54
N GLN A 278 29.47 11.26 -15.26
CA GLN A 278 30.27 12.17 -16.07
C GLN A 278 30.55 11.57 -17.45
N THR A 279 30.93 10.30 -17.51
CA THR A 279 31.12 9.57 -18.77
C THR A 279 29.83 9.54 -19.59
N LEU A 280 28.68 9.30 -18.96
CA LEU A 280 27.36 9.27 -19.61
C LEU A 280 26.97 10.63 -20.21
N LYS A 281 27.16 11.72 -19.47
CA LYS A 281 26.92 13.09 -19.99
C LYS A 281 27.86 13.42 -21.15
N THR A 282 29.13 13.04 -21.09
CA THR A 282 30.07 13.25 -22.20
C THR A 282 29.71 12.42 -23.43
N SER A 283 29.20 11.20 -23.27
CA SER A 283 28.68 10.39 -24.39
C SER A 283 27.40 10.95 -24.99
N GLU A 284 26.46 11.46 -24.18
CA GLU A 284 25.22 12.08 -24.69
C GLU A 284 25.50 13.40 -25.43
N ILE A 285 26.44 14.21 -24.95
CA ILE A 285 26.89 15.45 -25.62
C ILE A 285 27.58 15.15 -26.95
N THR A 286 28.31 14.03 -27.04
CA THR A 286 28.96 13.60 -28.29
C THR A 286 28.00 12.95 -29.28
N LEU A 287 26.91 12.31 -28.81
CA LEU A 287 25.86 11.75 -29.66
C LEU A 287 24.89 12.81 -30.20
N ASN A 288 24.58 13.84 -29.41
CA ASN A 288 23.70 14.96 -29.81
C ASN A 288 24.45 16.13 -30.46
N GLY A 289 25.71 15.95 -30.85
CA GLY A 289 26.54 17.01 -31.41
C GLY A 289 26.33 17.22 -32.91
N THR A 290 25.53 18.21 -33.31
CA THR A 290 25.87 19.04 -34.47
C THR A 290 27.17 19.78 -34.14
N PRO A 291 28.26 19.62 -34.91
CA PRO A 291 29.53 20.24 -34.59
C PRO A 291 29.51 21.71 -35.01
N ASN A 292 29.21 22.61 -34.07
CA ASN A 292 29.37 24.04 -34.31
C ASN A 292 30.86 24.41 -34.20
N ARG A 293 31.57 24.30 -35.33
CA ARG A 293 32.98 24.69 -35.47
C ARG A 293 33.02 26.20 -35.71
N SER A 294 33.23 27.00 -34.67
CA SER A 294 33.51 28.43 -34.84
C SER A 294 34.92 28.61 -35.41
N SER A 295 35.04 28.62 -36.74
CA SER A 295 36.25 29.10 -37.40
C SER A 295 36.24 30.63 -37.40
N SER A 296 37.05 31.21 -36.52
CA SER A 296 37.50 32.59 -36.64
C SER A 296 38.33 32.74 -37.94
N LYS A 297 37.89 33.58 -38.87
CA LYS A 297 38.71 34.23 -39.90
C LYS A 297 38.04 35.53 -40.32
N GLY A 298 38.78 36.64 -40.19
CA GLY A 298 38.32 38.00 -40.47
C GLY A 298 38.68 38.53 -41.86
N SER A 299 38.17 39.75 -42.12
CA SER A 299 38.38 40.69 -43.25
C SER A 299 37.84 40.23 -44.63
N MET A 300 37.22 41.06 -45.49
CA MET A 300 37.04 42.52 -45.59
C MET A 300 35.91 42.81 -46.65
N LYS A 301 35.38 44.05 -46.64
CA LYS A 301 34.42 44.79 -47.53
C LYS A 301 34.30 44.30 -49.01
N GLU A 302 33.20 44.48 -49.77
CA GLU A 302 32.58 45.78 -50.14
C GLU A 302 31.27 45.64 -50.98
N ALA A 303 30.35 46.61 -50.77
CA ALA A 303 29.37 47.29 -51.67
C ALA A 303 28.16 46.64 -52.38
N ALA A 304 27.01 47.32 -52.16
CA ALA A 304 25.95 47.77 -53.08
C ALA A 304 24.60 47.00 -53.21
N THR A 305 23.58 47.58 -52.57
CA THR A 305 22.09 47.52 -52.77
C THR A 305 21.67 48.24 -54.09
N PRO A 306 20.37 48.39 -54.47
CA PRO A 306 19.09 47.81 -53.98
C PRO A 306 18.06 47.42 -55.09
N ALA A 307 16.93 46.80 -54.72
CA ALA A 307 15.59 47.20 -55.20
C ALA A 307 14.43 46.40 -54.56
N ALA A 308 13.45 47.18 -54.06
CA ALA A 308 11.99 46.98 -54.04
C ALA A 308 11.33 45.95 -53.09
N GLU A 309 10.76 46.49 -52.00
CA GLU A 309 9.53 46.05 -51.31
C GLU A 309 8.26 46.31 -52.20
N PRO A 310 6.98 46.00 -51.83
CA PRO A 310 6.44 45.66 -50.50
C PRO A 310 5.29 44.61 -50.43
N VAL A 311 4.75 44.46 -49.20
CA VAL A 311 3.35 44.13 -48.80
C VAL A 311 3.05 42.70 -48.28
N GLN A 312 3.17 42.55 -46.95
CA GLN A 312 2.11 42.28 -45.95
C GLN A 312 1.00 41.24 -46.26
N SER A 313 0.88 40.19 -45.41
CA SER A 313 -0.30 39.85 -44.58
C SER A 313 -0.51 38.33 -44.33
N THR A 314 -0.47 37.95 -43.04
CA THR A 314 -1.55 37.27 -42.29
C THR A 314 -1.92 35.79 -42.55
N GLU A 315 -1.62 35.00 -41.50
CA GLU A 315 -2.42 33.93 -40.84
C GLU A 315 -2.74 32.58 -41.49
N ALA A 316 -2.84 31.62 -40.57
CA ALA A 316 -2.87 30.17 -40.68
C ALA A 316 -4.21 29.59 -41.17
N PRO A 317 -4.24 28.30 -41.57
CA PRO A 317 -5.41 27.68 -42.19
C PRO A 317 -6.39 27.07 -41.17
N THR A 318 -7.68 27.26 -41.43
CA THR A 318 -8.78 26.51 -40.80
C THR A 318 -9.22 25.41 -41.77
N ASN A 319 -8.90 24.15 -41.48
CA ASN A 319 -9.53 23.00 -42.13
C ASN A 319 -10.72 22.55 -41.27
N GLN A 320 -11.92 22.62 -41.84
CA GLN A 320 -13.13 21.98 -41.36
C GLN A 320 -13.13 20.51 -41.81
N ASP A 321 -13.38 19.61 -40.86
CA ASP A 321 -13.75 18.22 -41.08
C ASP A 321 -15.08 18.12 -41.84
N LYS A 322 -15.14 17.17 -42.78
CA LYS A 322 -16.34 16.67 -43.46
C LYS A 322 -16.30 15.15 -43.45
N ALA A 323 -17.46 14.56 -43.17
CA ALA A 323 -17.86 13.15 -43.35
C ALA A 323 -17.20 12.15 -42.39
N GLU A 324 -17.85 11.10 -41.93
CA GLU A 324 -19.21 10.54 -41.99
C GLU A 324 -19.25 9.48 -40.88
#